data_AF-A0A410PVR4-F1
#
_entry.id   AF-A0A410PVR4-F1
#
_cell.length_a   1.000
_cell.length_b   1.000
_cell.length_c   1.000
_cell.angle_alpha   90.00
_cell.angle_beta   90.00
_cell.angle_gamma   90.00
#
_symmetry.space_group_name_H-M   'P 1'
#
loop_
_entity.id
_entity.type
_entity.pdbx_description
1 polymer ?
#
loop_
_entity_poly.entity_id
_entity_poly.type
_entity_poly.pdbx_seq_one_letter_code
_entity_poly.pdbx_strand_id
1 'polypeptide(L)'
;MNHYDKIEELLNASCYVIDILPQRVKKESEGQYFAIEEFFFQPAELDRLNRRFAHILLKLNCYYDFQVSYHDQWNKNPSPQELVDWIFQCMEDKKKCMNILIEKENTLIMVNGDDLYMSLYNPSHELLTLIEKLTGAEGLFIWRAN
;
A
#
# COMPACT_ATOMS: atom_id res chain seq x y z
N MET A 1 7.59 -17.11 -15.59
CA MET A 1 7.69 -16.84 -14.15
C MET A 1 6.28 -16.63 -13.65
N ASN A 2 5.85 -17.36 -12.63
CA ASN A 2 4.49 -17.17 -12.09
C ASN A 2 4.45 -15.88 -11.23
N HIS A 3 3.27 -15.42 -10.82
CA HIS A 3 3.17 -14.18 -10.04
C HIS A 3 3.84 -14.27 -8.66
N TYR A 4 3.95 -15.46 -8.05
CA TYR A 4 4.60 -15.64 -6.75
C TYR A 4 6.12 -15.52 -6.84
N ASP A 5 6.74 -16.15 -7.84
CA ASP A 5 8.17 -15.99 -8.14
C ASP A 5 8.50 -14.49 -8.35
N LYS A 6 7.57 -13.75 -8.98
CA LYS A 6 7.72 -12.32 -9.24
C LYS A 6 7.66 -11.49 -7.96
N ILE A 7 6.74 -11.83 -7.05
CA ILE A 7 6.67 -11.20 -5.73
C ILE A 7 7.98 -11.42 -4.97
N GLU A 8 8.49 -12.65 -4.91
CA GLU A 8 9.75 -12.95 -4.22
C GLU A 8 10.94 -12.15 -4.77
N GLU A 9 11.03 -12.00 -6.10
CA GLU A 9 12.04 -11.13 -6.74
C GLU A 9 11.91 -9.68 -6.26
N LEU A 10 10.69 -9.13 -6.28
CA LEU A 10 10.42 -7.72 -5.97
C LEU A 10 10.60 -7.39 -4.49
N LEU A 11 10.32 -8.34 -3.59
CA LEU A 11 10.53 -8.18 -2.14
C LEU A 11 12.00 -7.93 -1.77
N ASN A 12 12.94 -8.34 -2.63
CA ASN A 12 14.38 -8.11 -2.43
C ASN A 12 14.88 -6.78 -3.06
N ALA A 13 14.00 -6.01 -3.70
CA ALA A 13 14.34 -4.74 -4.33
C ALA A 13 14.18 -3.55 -3.36
N SER A 14 14.38 -2.32 -3.87
CA SER A 14 14.15 -1.12 -3.07
C SER A 14 12.68 -0.99 -2.66
N CYS A 15 12.43 -0.72 -1.39
CA CYS A 15 11.10 -0.50 -0.85
C CYS A 15 10.87 0.97 -0.47
N TYR A 16 9.67 1.47 -0.76
CA TYR A 16 9.14 2.73 -0.30
C TYR A 16 7.87 2.47 0.50
N VAL A 17 7.60 3.34 1.47
CA VAL A 17 6.45 3.24 2.36
C VAL A 17 5.57 4.44 2.15
N ILE A 18 4.26 4.21 1.99
CA ILE A 18 3.22 5.24 1.95
C ILE A 18 2.55 5.26 3.33
N ASP A 19 2.83 6.29 4.12
CA ASP A 19 2.57 6.33 5.56
C ASP A 19 1.83 7.64 5.96
N ILE A 20 1.19 7.62 7.13
CA ILE A 20 0.68 8.80 7.82
C ILE A 20 1.82 9.69 8.35
N LEU A 21 3.01 9.14 8.58
CA LEU A 21 4.19 9.86 9.03
C LEU A 21 5.19 10.14 7.88
N PRO A 22 5.84 11.31 7.88
CA PRO A 22 6.76 11.70 6.79
C PRO A 22 8.08 10.91 6.75
N GLN A 23 8.40 10.18 7.82
CA GLN A 23 9.60 9.36 7.93
C GLN A 23 9.41 8.34 9.05
N ARG A 24 10.20 7.26 9.01
CA ARG A 24 10.26 6.27 10.07
C ARG A 24 10.64 6.89 11.41
N VAL A 25 9.88 6.58 12.46
CA VAL A 25 10.23 6.96 13.84
C VAL A 25 11.49 6.21 14.26
N LYS A 26 12.44 6.93 14.85
CA LYS A 26 13.70 6.36 15.34
C LYS A 26 13.42 5.47 16.54
N LYS A 27 14.05 4.29 16.59
CA LYS A 27 13.87 3.29 17.65
C LYS A 27 14.18 3.85 19.05
N GLU A 28 15.09 4.81 19.15
CA GLU A 28 15.48 5.41 20.43
C GLU A 28 14.58 6.58 20.85
N SER A 29 13.56 6.91 20.06
CA SER A 29 12.70 8.07 20.24
C SER A 29 11.22 7.72 20.02
N GLU A 30 10.79 6.62 20.63
CA GLU A 30 9.42 6.10 20.49
C GLU A 30 8.36 7.06 21.06
N GLY A 31 8.70 7.94 22.01
CA GLY A 31 7.84 9.06 22.43
C GLY A 31 6.35 8.71 22.56
N GLN A 32 5.49 9.37 21.77
CA GLN A 32 4.05 9.07 21.69
C GLN A 32 3.67 8.10 20.56
N TYR A 33 4.63 7.54 19.84
CA TYR A 33 4.41 6.75 18.62
C TYR A 33 3.38 5.64 18.82
N PHE A 34 3.58 4.76 19.80
CA PHE A 34 2.65 3.64 20.03
C PHE A 34 1.25 4.11 20.44
N ALA A 35 1.14 5.17 21.24
CA ALA A 35 -0.17 5.72 21.60
C ALA A 35 -0.91 6.31 20.39
N ILE A 36 -0.17 6.92 19.46
CA ILE A 36 -0.71 7.45 18.20
C ILE A 36 -1.08 6.30 17.26
N GLU A 37 -0.24 5.27 17.16
CA GLU A 37 -0.49 4.06 16.37
C GLU A 37 -1.76 3.35 16.86
N GLU A 38 -1.92 3.12 18.17
CA GLU A 38 -3.14 2.59 18.78
C GLU A 38 -4.38 3.46 18.48
N PHE A 39 -4.23 4.79 18.46
CA PHE A 39 -5.31 5.70 18.10
C PHE A 39 -5.74 5.54 16.63
N PHE A 40 -4.79 5.43 15.70
CA PHE A 40 -5.10 5.22 14.28
C PHE A 40 -5.66 3.83 13.97
N PHE A 41 -5.40 2.83 14.82
CA PHE A 41 -6.04 1.52 14.74
C PHE A 41 -7.50 1.50 15.22
N GLN A 42 -8.03 2.60 15.75
CA GLN A 42 -9.46 2.68 16.07
C GLN A 42 -10.31 2.61 14.79
N PRO A 43 -11.48 1.93 14.80
CA PRO A 43 -12.25 1.67 13.58
C PRO A 43 -12.55 2.90 12.72
N ALA A 44 -12.90 4.03 13.34
CA ALA A 44 -13.22 5.25 12.61
C ALA A 44 -12.00 5.89 11.92
N GLU A 45 -10.81 5.79 12.51
CA GLU A 45 -9.59 6.32 11.91
C GLU A 45 -9.02 5.35 10.87
N LEU A 46 -9.12 4.05 11.12
CA LEU A 46 -8.75 3.01 10.17
C LEU A 46 -9.61 3.09 8.90
N ASP A 47 -10.93 3.29 9.03
CA ASP A 47 -11.82 3.54 7.90
C ASP A 47 -11.39 4.75 7.07
N ARG A 48 -10.96 5.84 7.72
CA ARG A 48 -10.47 7.04 7.02
C ARG A 48 -9.16 6.76 6.29
N LEU A 49 -8.26 6.01 6.89
CA LEU A 49 -7.00 5.61 6.26
C LEU A 49 -7.27 4.72 5.03
N ASN A 50 -8.17 3.74 5.16
CA ASN A 50 -8.55 2.84 4.06
C ASN A 50 -9.13 3.59 2.86
N ARG A 51 -9.95 4.63 3.10
CA ARG A 51 -10.45 5.51 2.02
C ARG A 51 -9.32 6.21 1.27
N ARG A 52 -8.28 6.67 1.99
CA ARG A 52 -7.13 7.35 1.39
C ARG A 52 -6.31 6.38 0.53
N PHE A 53 -6.07 5.17 1.01
CA PHE A 53 -5.44 4.10 0.22
C PHE A 53 -6.25 3.75 -1.03
N ALA A 54 -7.56 3.58 -0.87
CA ALA A 54 -8.46 3.31 -1.99
C ALA A 54 -8.44 4.43 -3.03
N HIS A 55 -8.46 5.70 -2.63
CA HIS A 55 -8.36 6.81 -3.57
C HIS A 55 -7.05 6.81 -4.36
N ILE A 56 -5.92 6.51 -3.72
CA ILE A 56 -4.62 6.39 -4.41
C ILE A 56 -4.67 5.26 -5.43
N LEU A 57 -5.09 4.07 -5.01
CA LEU A 57 -5.08 2.88 -5.86
C LEU A 57 -6.07 2.98 -7.03
N LEU A 58 -7.27 3.52 -6.79
CA LEU A 58 -8.25 3.76 -7.86
C LEU A 58 -7.74 4.76 -8.91
N LYS A 59 -7.15 5.87 -8.47
CA LYS A 59 -6.55 6.86 -9.39
C LYS A 59 -5.37 6.26 -10.13
N LEU A 60 -4.53 5.47 -9.45
CA LEU A 60 -3.37 4.83 -10.06
C LEU A 60 -3.80 3.78 -11.11
N ASN A 61 -4.88 3.04 -10.86
CA ASN A 61 -5.41 2.04 -11.79
C ASN A 61 -5.98 2.66 -13.08
N CYS A 62 -6.20 3.98 -13.12
CA CYS A 62 -6.52 4.69 -14.37
C CYS A 62 -5.31 4.84 -15.31
N TYR A 63 -4.08 4.76 -14.78
CA TYR A 63 -2.84 4.94 -15.54
C TYR A 63 -2.12 3.61 -15.81
N TYR A 64 -2.34 2.61 -14.95
CA TYR A 64 -1.66 1.32 -15.02
C TYR A 64 -2.62 0.16 -14.78
N ASP A 65 -2.49 -0.88 -15.60
CA ASP A 65 -3.14 -2.16 -15.36
C ASP A 65 -2.58 -2.80 -14.09
N PHE A 66 -3.48 -3.33 -13.27
CA PHE A 66 -3.18 -4.07 -12.05
C PHE A 66 -3.43 -5.57 -12.26
N GLN A 67 -2.51 -6.40 -11.77
CA GLN A 67 -2.82 -7.77 -11.37
C GLN A 67 -2.95 -7.77 -9.85
N VAL A 68 -4.15 -8.02 -9.33
CA VAL A 68 -4.44 -7.97 -7.90
C VAL A 68 -4.59 -9.38 -7.36
N SER A 69 -3.79 -9.73 -6.35
CA SER A 69 -3.91 -10.95 -5.57
C SER A 69 -4.64 -10.68 -4.28
N TYR A 70 -5.78 -11.35 -4.08
CA TYR A 70 -6.56 -11.35 -2.85
C TYR A 70 -7.19 -12.72 -2.63
N HIS A 71 -7.10 -13.29 -1.42
CA HIS A 71 -7.48 -14.68 -1.10
C HIS A 71 -6.92 -15.73 -2.09
N ASP A 72 -5.62 -15.64 -2.38
CA ASP A 72 -4.90 -16.54 -3.31
C ASP A 72 -5.43 -16.55 -4.75
N GLN A 73 -6.30 -15.59 -5.12
CA GLN A 73 -6.84 -15.42 -6.46
C GLN A 73 -6.29 -14.17 -7.11
N TRP A 74 -5.94 -14.29 -8.40
CA TRP A 74 -5.44 -13.18 -9.22
C TRP A 74 -6.52 -12.64 -10.13
N ASN A 75 -6.77 -11.33 -10.04
CA ASN A 75 -7.75 -10.61 -10.83
C ASN A 75 -7.08 -9.44 -11.54
N LYS A 76 -7.23 -9.38 -12.86
CA LYS A 76 -6.75 -8.25 -13.65
C LYS A 76 -7.78 -7.13 -13.59
N ASN A 77 -7.37 -5.93 -13.17
CA ASN A 77 -8.22 -4.72 -13.09
C ASN A 77 -9.62 -5.02 -12.51
N PRO A 78 -9.71 -5.42 -11.23
CA PRO A 78 -11.01 -5.59 -10.58
C PRO A 78 -11.86 -4.32 -10.71
N SER A 79 -13.16 -4.46 -10.58
CA SER A 79 -14.03 -3.28 -10.57
C SER A 79 -13.63 -2.33 -9.42
N PRO A 80 -13.88 -1.01 -9.56
CA PRO A 80 -13.59 -0.06 -8.50
C PRO A 80 -14.17 -0.45 -7.14
N GLN A 81 -15.37 -1.04 -7.13
CA GLN A 81 -16.02 -1.49 -5.90
C GLN A 81 -15.30 -2.68 -5.27
N GLU A 82 -14.93 -3.69 -6.08
CA GLU A 82 -14.18 -4.86 -5.58
C GLU A 82 -12.83 -4.45 -4.99
N LEU A 83 -12.10 -3.55 -5.66
CA LEU A 83 -10.81 -3.08 -5.15
C LEU A 83 -10.96 -2.37 -3.79
N VAL A 84 -11.97 -1.51 -3.66
CA VAL A 84 -12.29 -0.83 -2.39
C VAL A 84 -12.63 -1.86 -1.31
N ASP A 85 -13.52 -2.80 -1.61
CA ASP A 85 -13.95 -3.81 -0.65
C ASP A 85 -12.77 -4.66 -0.16
N TRP A 86 -11.85 -5.05 -1.05
CA TRP A 86 -10.67 -5.82 -0.68
C TRP A 86 -9.70 -5.04 0.21
N ILE A 87 -9.50 -3.74 -0.03
CA ILE A 87 -8.68 -2.86 0.83
C ILE A 87 -9.26 -2.81 2.25
N PHE A 88 -10.57 -2.60 2.38
CA PHE A 88 -11.23 -2.55 3.68
C PHE A 88 -11.15 -3.92 4.40
N GLN A 89 -11.42 -5.00 3.68
CA GLN A 89 -11.37 -6.34 4.26
C GLN A 89 -9.97 -6.81 4.63
N CYS A 90 -8.91 -6.31 3.96
CA CYS A 90 -7.53 -6.53 4.37
C CYS A 90 -7.30 -5.98 5.78
N MET A 91 -7.77 -4.77 6.04
CA MET A 91 -7.45 -4.02 7.26
C MET A 91 -8.32 -4.42 8.46
N GLU A 92 -9.45 -5.10 8.22
CA GLU A 92 -10.25 -5.74 9.26
C GLU A 92 -9.63 -7.03 9.81
N ASP A 93 -8.82 -7.73 9.01
CA ASP A 93 -8.17 -8.98 9.40
C ASP A 93 -6.66 -8.87 9.23
N LYS A 94 -5.97 -8.72 10.37
CA LYS A 94 -4.50 -8.59 10.47
C LYS A 94 -3.70 -9.69 9.76
N LYS A 95 -4.34 -10.79 9.36
CA LYS A 95 -3.68 -11.89 8.61
C LYS A 95 -3.80 -11.77 7.10
N LYS A 96 -4.61 -10.84 6.60
CA LYS A 96 -4.84 -10.67 5.16
C LYS A 96 -3.88 -9.66 4.57
N CYS A 97 -3.35 -10.01 3.40
CA CYS A 97 -2.59 -9.11 2.57
C CYS A 97 -3.22 -9.09 1.17
N MET A 98 -3.10 -7.94 0.52
CA MET A 98 -3.41 -7.77 -0.89
C MET A 98 -2.13 -7.36 -1.60
N ASN A 99 -1.79 -8.09 -2.67
CA ASN A 99 -0.65 -7.77 -3.52
C ASN A 99 -1.16 -7.20 -4.84
N ILE A 100 -0.56 -6.12 -5.33
CA ILE A 100 -0.88 -5.51 -6.62
C ILE A 100 0.40 -5.44 -7.43
N LEU A 101 0.44 -6.17 -8.55
CA LEU A 101 1.54 -6.07 -9.51
C LEU A 101 1.17 -5.10 -10.63
N ILE A 102 2.07 -4.16 -10.89
CA ILE A 102 2.08 -3.35 -12.11
C ILE A 102 3.17 -3.93 -13.00
N GLU A 103 2.80 -4.92 -13.82
CA GLU A 103 3.76 -5.73 -14.59
C GLU A 103 4.62 -4.87 -15.54
N LYS A 104 4.03 -3.85 -16.15
CA LYS A 104 4.71 -2.92 -17.06
C LYS A 104 5.87 -2.18 -16.38
N GLU A 105 5.71 -1.82 -15.12
CA GLU A 105 6.69 -1.04 -14.34
C GLU A 105 7.58 -1.92 -13.47
N ASN A 106 7.36 -3.25 -13.51
CA ASN A 106 8.05 -4.20 -12.64
C ASN A 106 7.94 -3.79 -11.15
N THR A 107 6.72 -3.46 -10.71
CA THR A 107 6.45 -2.89 -9.38
C THR A 107 5.42 -3.72 -8.63
N LEU A 108 5.62 -3.85 -7.31
CA LEU A 108 4.69 -4.48 -6.39
C LEU A 108 4.20 -3.45 -5.37
N ILE A 109 2.89 -3.37 -5.16
CA ILE A 109 2.27 -2.66 -4.03
C ILE A 109 1.67 -3.70 -3.09
N MET A 110 1.92 -3.56 -1.80
CA MET A 110 1.35 -4.41 -0.75
C MET A 110 0.50 -3.58 0.20
N VAL A 111 -0.69 -4.10 0.51
CA VAL A 111 -1.58 -3.60 1.56
C VAL A 111 -1.74 -4.73 2.58
N ASN A 112 -1.21 -4.54 3.79
CA ASN A 112 -1.27 -5.54 4.86
C ASN A 112 -2.23 -5.07 5.94
N GLY A 113 -3.03 -6.00 6.47
CA GLY A 113 -4.04 -5.68 7.48
C GLY A 113 -3.52 -5.26 8.85
N ASP A 114 -2.23 -5.47 9.11
CA ASP A 114 -1.56 -5.13 10.36
C ASP A 114 -0.75 -3.83 10.29
N ASP A 115 -0.64 -3.21 9.12
CA ASP A 115 0.16 -2.01 8.89
C ASP A 115 -0.71 -0.76 8.69
N LEU A 116 -0.28 0.40 9.22
CA LEU A 116 -0.90 1.71 8.92
C LEU A 116 -0.31 2.36 7.64
N TYR A 117 0.35 1.56 6.81
CA TYR A 117 1.04 2.01 5.61
C TYR A 117 0.86 1.02 4.45
N MET A 118 1.11 1.47 3.22
CA MET A 118 1.30 0.58 2.06
C MET A 118 2.79 0.48 1.73
N SER A 119 3.22 -0.69 1.27
CA SER A 119 4.60 -0.89 0.79
C SER A 119 4.65 -0.89 -0.73
N LEU A 120 5.67 -0.26 -1.31
CA LEU A 120 5.88 -0.11 -2.74
C LEU A 120 7.31 -0.57 -3.09
N TYR A 121 7.40 -1.67 -3.82
CA TYR A 121 8.66 -2.31 -4.19
C TYR A 121 9.01 -2.06 -5.65
N ASN A 122 10.26 -1.67 -5.88
CA ASN A 122 10.83 -1.43 -7.19
C ASN A 122 10.01 -0.48 -8.10
N PRO A 123 9.54 0.69 -7.63
CA PRO A 123 8.89 1.64 -8.52
C PRO A 123 9.91 2.26 -9.48
N SER A 124 9.50 2.46 -10.74
CA SER A 124 10.24 3.35 -11.65
C SER A 124 10.18 4.80 -11.15
N HIS A 125 11.09 5.65 -11.61
CA HIS A 125 11.10 7.06 -11.21
C HIS A 125 9.82 7.81 -11.64
N GLU A 126 9.28 7.46 -12.82
CA GLU A 126 8.04 8.02 -13.34
C GLU A 126 6.84 7.61 -12.49
N LEU A 127 6.72 6.31 -12.19
CA LEU A 127 5.67 5.79 -11.32
C LEU A 127 5.76 6.39 -9.91
N LEU A 128 6.97 6.48 -9.34
CA LEU A 128 7.20 7.07 -8.02
C LEU A 128 6.74 8.53 -7.98
N THR A 129 7.07 9.33 -9.01
CA THR A 129 6.66 10.74 -9.11
C THR A 129 5.14 10.89 -9.18
N LEU A 130 4.44 9.97 -9.86
CA LEU A 130 2.98 9.98 -9.88
C LEU A 130 2.39 9.61 -8.52
N ILE A 131 2.90 8.54 -7.91
CA ILE A 131 2.46 8.09 -6.58
C ILE A 131 2.70 9.18 -5.54
N GLU A 132 3.83 9.87 -5.55
CA GLU A 132 4.12 11.02 -4.67
C GLU A 132 3.02 12.09 -4.72
N LYS A 133 2.56 12.44 -5.93
CA LYS A 133 1.48 13.43 -6.12
C LYS A 133 0.15 12.92 -5.57
N LEU A 134 -0.19 11.66 -5.85
CA LEU A 134 -1.44 11.04 -5.38
C LEU A 134 -1.45 10.92 -3.86
N THR A 135 -0.35 10.44 -3.29
CA THR A 135 -0.11 10.29 -1.84
C THR A 135 -0.23 11.64 -1.12
N GLY A 136 0.45 12.67 -1.64
CA GLY A 136 0.36 14.02 -1.07
C GLY A 136 -1.05 14.62 -1.13
N ALA A 137 -1.82 14.34 -2.19
CA ALA A 137 -3.20 14.81 -2.31
C ALA A 137 -4.15 14.16 -1.29
N GLU A 138 -3.84 12.95 -0.82
CA GLU A 138 -4.55 12.31 0.28
C GLU A 138 -3.93 12.65 1.65
N GLY A 139 -2.96 13.57 1.74
CA GLY A 139 -2.31 14.00 2.98
C GLY A 139 -1.40 12.93 3.61
N LEU A 140 -1.00 11.93 2.83
CA LEU A 140 -0.05 10.90 3.22
C LEU A 140 1.35 11.31 2.76
N PHE A 141 2.36 10.56 3.21
CA PHE A 141 3.74 10.77 2.85
C PHE A 141 4.34 9.51 2.26
N ILE A 142 5.39 9.68 1.46
CA ILE A 142 6.17 8.58 0.93
C ILE A 142 7.64 8.77 1.27
N TRP A 143 8.27 7.72 1.75
CA TRP A 143 9.69 7.71 2.07
C TRP A 143 10.29 6.33 1.78
N ARG A 144 11.58 6.30 1.50
CA ARG A 144 12.30 5.06 1.20
C ARG A 144 12.56 4.28 2.49
N ALA A 145 12.18 3.01 2.54
CA ALA A 145 12.57 2.11 3.61
C ALA A 145 14.08 1.81 3.49
N ASN A 146 14.81 2.07 4.58
CA ASN A 146 16.22 1.73 4.73
C ASN A 146 16.37 0.32 5.29
#